data_AF-A0A2D7PG44-F1
#
_entry.id   AF-A0A2D7PG44-F1
#
_cell.length_a   1.000
_cell.length_b   1.000
_cell.length_c   1.000
_cell.angle_alpha   90.00
_cell.angle_beta   90.00
_cell.angle_gamma   90.00
#
_symmetry.space_group_name_H-M   'P 1'
#
loop_
_entity.id
_entity.type
_entity.pdbx_description
1 polymer ?
#
loop_
_entity_poly.entity_id
_entity_poly.type
_entity_poly.pdbx_seq_one_letter_code
_entity_poly.pdbx_strand_id
1 'polypeptide(L)'
;MKTFQQVIDDMEQYKNKDDVFEASNITSGLAIKKHQNCINYGKKLVKTRTSTDSEKLLAKMLVEVASLSLMAVATSGEKSLLSAVAKGATLRKI
;
A
#
# COMPACT_ATOMS: atom_id res chain seq x y z
N MET A 1 26.33 4.06 -30.73
CA MET A 1 26.08 2.94 -29.81
C MET A 1 26.47 3.43 -28.42
N LYS A 2 25.54 3.49 -27.46
CA LYS A 2 25.84 4.02 -26.11
C LYS A 2 26.79 3.08 -25.38
N THR A 3 27.73 3.62 -24.62
CA THR A 3 28.60 2.80 -23.76
C THR A 3 27.82 2.29 -22.57
N PHE A 4 28.26 1.18 -21.98
CA PHE A 4 27.58 0.57 -20.82
C PHE A 4 27.48 1.56 -19.64
N GLN A 5 28.49 2.43 -19.47
CA GLN A 5 28.48 3.49 -18.46
C GLN A 5 27.40 4.55 -18.73
N GLN A 6 27.21 4.96 -19.99
CA GLN A 6 26.14 5.90 -20.35
C GLN A 6 24.74 5.32 -20.11
N VAL A 7 24.57 4.01 -20.27
CA VAL A 7 23.30 3.34 -19.94
C VAL A 7 23.05 3.32 -18.42
N ILE A 8 24.10 3.12 -17.62
CA ILE A 8 24.00 3.17 -16.15
C ILE A 8 23.68 4.60 -15.68
N ASP A 9 24.34 5.61 -16.24
CA ASP A 9 24.12 7.02 -15.88
C ASP A 9 22.71 7.48 -16.31
N ASP A 10 22.23 7.05 -17.49
CA ASP A 10 20.85 7.27 -17.95
C ASP A 10 19.84 6.58 -17.01
N MET A 11 20.16 5.39 -16.48
CA MET A 11 19.34 4.69 -15.49
C MET A 11 19.34 5.36 -14.11
N GLU A 12 20.44 6.01 -13.72
CA GLU A 12 20.48 6.82 -12.50
C GLU A 12 19.62 8.09 -12.62
N GLN A 13 19.39 8.60 -13.82
CA GLN A 13 18.51 9.76 -14.06
C GLN A 13 17.02 9.43 -13.81
N TYR A 14 16.62 8.16 -13.90
CA TYR A 14 15.29 7.67 -13.50
C TYR A 14 15.14 7.44 -11.99
N LYS A 15 16.20 7.67 -11.21
CA LYS A 15 16.16 7.76 -9.74
C LYS A 15 15.62 9.14 -9.31
N ASN A 16 14.72 9.71 -10.11
CA ASN A 16 14.12 11.01 -9.83
C ASN A 16 13.25 10.88 -8.59
N LYS A 17 13.58 11.70 -7.60
CA LYS A 17 12.87 11.78 -6.32
C LYS A 17 11.37 12.05 -6.54
N ASP A 18 11.00 12.70 -7.63
CA ASP A 18 9.63 13.12 -7.92
C ASP A 18 8.66 11.96 -8.12
N ASP A 19 9.03 10.88 -8.83
CA ASP A 19 8.18 9.68 -8.97
C ASP A 19 8.01 8.95 -7.62
N VAL A 20 9.06 8.97 -6.79
CA VAL A 20 9.01 8.42 -5.42
C VAL A 20 8.13 9.30 -4.53
N PHE A 21 8.16 10.62 -4.69
CA PHE A 21 7.31 11.56 -3.95
C PHE A 21 5.85 11.48 -4.37
N GLU A 22 5.53 11.36 -5.66
CA GLU A 22 4.17 11.19 -6.16
C GLU A 22 3.59 9.84 -5.73
N ALA A 23 4.35 8.75 -5.90
CA ALA A 23 3.95 7.43 -5.42
C ALA A 23 3.80 7.41 -3.89
N SER A 24 4.65 8.13 -3.14
CA SER A 24 4.56 8.26 -1.67
C SER A 24 3.35 9.08 -1.23
N ASN A 25 2.97 10.13 -1.95
CA ASN A 25 1.79 10.93 -1.62
C ASN A 25 0.49 10.18 -1.94
N ILE A 26 0.43 9.47 -3.08
CA ILE A 26 -0.71 8.61 -3.44
C ILE A 26 -0.85 7.45 -2.44
N THR A 27 0.26 6.80 -2.04
CA THR A 27 0.24 5.73 -1.03
C THR A 27 -0.08 6.26 0.36
N SER A 28 0.34 7.47 0.74
CA SER A 28 0.03 8.06 2.04
C SER A 28 -1.46 8.40 2.20
N GLY A 29 -2.08 9.03 1.20
CA GLY A 29 -3.51 9.32 1.22
C GLY A 29 -4.38 8.06 1.24
N LEU A 30 -3.99 7.04 0.46
CA LEU A 30 -4.67 5.75 0.45
C LEU A 30 -4.51 5.01 1.78
N ALA A 31 -3.31 5.02 2.37
CA ALA A 31 -3.04 4.43 3.68
C ALA A 31 -3.90 5.10 4.77
N ILE A 32 -3.95 6.43 4.82
CA ILE A 32 -4.79 7.16 5.77
C ILE A 32 -6.26 6.77 5.62
N LYS A 33 -6.77 6.69 4.39
CA LYS A 33 -8.16 6.28 4.12
C LYS A 33 -8.43 4.84 4.60
N LYS A 34 -7.54 3.90 4.32
CA LYS A 34 -7.67 2.50 4.79
C LYS A 34 -7.61 2.40 6.31
N HIS A 35 -6.75 3.19 6.95
CA HIS A 35 -6.65 3.26 8.41
C HIS A 35 -7.95 3.79 9.03
N GLN A 36 -8.52 4.84 8.45
CA GLN A 36 -9.82 5.38 8.87
C GLN A 36 -10.96 4.37 8.69
N ASN A 37 -10.97 3.63 7.57
CA ASN A 37 -11.93 2.55 7.34
C ASN A 37 -11.83 1.45 8.40
N CYS A 38 -10.60 1.02 8.73
CA CYS A 38 -10.36 0.04 9.78
C CYS A 38 -10.95 0.47 11.12
N ILE A 39 -10.70 1.72 11.54
CA ILE A 39 -11.27 2.29 12.78
C ILE A 39 -12.80 2.32 12.72
N ASN A 40 -13.37 2.71 11.58
CA ASN A 40 -14.82 2.77 11.40
C ASN A 40 -15.48 1.39 11.46
N TYR A 41 -14.86 0.37 10.84
CA TYR A 41 -15.34 -1.00 10.92
C TYR A 41 -15.22 -1.54 12.34
N GLY A 42 -14.11 -1.29 13.03
CA GLY A 42 -13.93 -1.63 14.44
C GLY A 42 -15.03 -1.01 15.32
N LYS A 43 -15.29 0.29 15.18
CA LYS A 43 -16.37 0.99 15.91
C LYS A 43 -17.76 0.41 15.64
N LYS A 44 -18.04 -0.01 14.40
CA LYS A 44 -19.31 -0.64 14.04
C LYS A 44 -19.40 -2.06 14.62
N LEU A 45 -18.30 -2.81 14.59
CA LEU A 45 -18.21 -4.16 15.14
C LEU A 45 -18.60 -4.20 16.62
N VAL A 46 -18.07 -3.29 17.44
CA VAL A 46 -18.40 -3.25 18.89
C VAL A 46 -19.84 -2.85 19.17
N LYS A 47 -20.50 -2.16 18.23
CA LYS A 47 -21.90 -1.69 18.37
C LYS A 47 -22.92 -2.69 17.85
N THR A 48 -22.51 -3.60 16.98
CA THR A 48 -23.38 -4.61 16.38
C THR A 48 -23.75 -5.68 17.42
N ARG A 49 -25.03 -6.04 17.48
CA ARG A 49 -25.57 -7.09 18.36
C ARG A 49 -25.87 -8.41 17.62
N THR A 50 -25.73 -8.41 16.29
CA THR A 50 -26.02 -9.55 15.42
C THR A 50 -24.74 -10.22 14.95
N SER A 51 -24.52 -11.49 15.31
CA SER A 51 -23.25 -12.20 15.02
C SER A 51 -22.85 -12.16 13.54
N THR A 52 -23.79 -12.37 12.62
CA THR A 52 -23.51 -12.42 11.18
C THR A 52 -23.04 -11.07 10.62
N ASP A 53 -23.54 -9.96 11.15
CA ASP A 53 -23.08 -8.63 10.75
C ASP A 53 -21.72 -8.30 11.37
N SER A 54 -21.47 -8.81 12.58
CA SER A 54 -20.16 -8.72 13.24
C SER A 54 -19.08 -9.43 12.42
N GLU A 55 -19.35 -10.65 11.95
CA GLU A 55 -18.41 -11.42 11.13
C GLU A 55 -18.07 -10.72 9.80
N LYS A 56 -19.07 -10.14 9.12
CA LYS A 56 -18.85 -9.36 7.89
C LYS A 56 -18.04 -8.10 8.14
N LEU A 57 -18.30 -7.40 9.25
CA LEU A 57 -17.55 -6.19 9.63
C LEU A 57 -16.11 -6.54 10.00
N LEU A 58 -15.89 -7.65 10.70
CA LEU A 58 -14.58 -8.16 11.05
C LEU A 58 -13.78 -8.53 9.79
N ALA A 59 -14.38 -9.25 8.84
CA ALA A 59 -13.74 -9.58 7.57
C ALA A 59 -13.32 -8.33 6.79
N LYS A 60 -14.19 -7.31 6.71
CA LYS A 60 -13.85 -6.02 6.08
C LYS A 60 -12.69 -5.32 6.79
N MET A 61 -12.68 -5.34 8.11
CA MET A 61 -11.60 -4.75 8.91
C MET A 61 -10.27 -5.47 8.65
N LEU A 62 -10.26 -6.81 8.61
CA LEU A 62 -9.06 -7.61 8.34
C LEU A 62 -8.47 -7.35 6.95
N VAL A 63 -9.30 -7.20 5.92
CA VAL A 63 -8.84 -6.87 4.56
C VAL A 63 -8.16 -5.49 4.52
N GLU A 64 -8.70 -4.51 5.25
CA GLU A 64 -8.08 -3.18 5.34
C GLU A 64 -6.74 -3.23 6.09
N VAL A 65 -6.64 -4.01 7.17
CA VAL A 65 -5.38 -4.21 7.91
C VAL A 65 -4.34 -4.91 7.03
N ALA A 66 -4.70 -5.99 6.35
CA ALA A 66 -3.78 -6.70 5.44
C ALA A 66 -3.30 -5.79 4.30
N SER A 67 -4.18 -4.94 3.77
CA SER A 67 -3.81 -3.94 2.76
C SER A 67 -2.79 -2.93 3.30
N LEU A 68 -2.94 -2.47 4.55
CA LEU A 68 -1.99 -1.57 5.21
C LEU A 68 -0.64 -2.22 5.45
N SER A 69 -0.61 -3.48 5.89
CA SER A 69 0.62 -4.25 6.04
C SER A 69 1.35 -4.40 4.70
N LEU A 70 0.61 -4.65 3.62
CA LEU A 70 1.18 -4.73 2.27
C LEU A 70 1.73 -3.39 1.79
N MET A 71 1.07 -2.27 2.11
CA MET A 71 1.59 -0.93 1.84
C MET A 71 2.87 -0.65 2.62
N ALA A 72 2.95 -1.04 3.89
CA ALA A 72 4.17 -0.90 4.69
C ALA A 72 5.35 -1.70 4.11
N VAL A 73 5.10 -2.93 3.64
CA VAL A 73 6.12 -3.73 2.93
C VAL A 73 6.52 -3.07 1.61
N ALA A 74 5.55 -2.56 0.86
CA ALA A 74 5.78 -1.84 -0.39
C ALA A 74 6.63 -0.56 -0.21
N THR A 75 6.52 0.12 0.95
CA THR A 75 7.25 1.37 1.25
C THR A 75 8.49 1.19 2.12
N SER A 76 8.79 -0.03 2.60
CA SER A 76 9.93 -0.34 3.49
C SER A 76 11.33 -0.11 2.89
N GLY A 77 11.45 0.27 1.61
CA GLY A 77 12.73 0.67 1.00
C GLY A 77 13.67 -0.48 0.59
N GLU A 78 13.35 -1.73 0.93
CA GLU A 78 14.12 -2.88 0.44
C GLU A 78 13.86 -3.12 -1.05
N LYS A 79 14.94 -3.19 -1.85
CA LYS A 79 14.90 -3.67 -3.26
C LYS A 79 14.67 -5.19 -3.29
N SER A 80 13.56 -5.63 -2.73
CA SER A 80 13.14 -7.03 -2.66
C SER A 80 12.05 -7.30 -3.69
N LEU A 81 12.05 -8.50 -4.28
CA LEU A 81 10.96 -8.98 -5.14
C LEU A 81 9.59 -8.89 -4.44
N LEU A 82 9.56 -9.08 -3.12
CA LEU A 82 8.35 -8.88 -2.30
C LEU A 82 7.88 -7.43 -2.29
N SER A 83 8.79 -6.46 -2.27
CA SER A 83 8.44 -5.03 -2.32
C SER A 83 7.84 -4.65 -3.68
N ALA A 84 8.37 -5.18 -4.79
CA ALA A 84 7.84 -4.95 -6.13
C ALA A 84 6.42 -5.54 -6.31
N VAL A 85 6.20 -6.77 -5.83
CA VAL A 85 4.88 -7.42 -5.85
C VAL A 85 3.90 -6.66 -4.94
N ALA A 86 4.34 -6.24 -3.75
CA ALA A 86 3.52 -5.47 -2.83
C ALA A 86 3.10 -4.11 -3.42
N LYS A 87 4.01 -3.39 -4.09
CA LYS A 87 3.67 -2.14 -4.82
C LYS A 87 2.62 -2.37 -5.90
N GLY A 88 2.76 -3.43 -6.71
CA GLY A 88 1.77 -3.76 -7.73
C GLY A 88 0.40 -4.12 -7.14
N ALA A 89 0.38 -4.87 -6.03
CA ALA A 89 -0.84 -5.30 -5.37
C ALA A 89 -1.57 -4.15 -4.63
N THR A 90 -0.84 -3.17 -4.08
CA THR A 90 -1.45 -2.00 -3.41
C THR A 90 -2.02 -0.97 -4.38
N LEU A 91 -1.49 -0.92 -5.61
CA LEU A 91 -2.00 -0.08 -6.69
C LEU A 91 -3.20 -0.71 -7.43
N ARG A 92 -3.37 -2.04 -7.33
CA ARG A 92 -4.55 -2.72 -7.87
C ARG A 92 -5.75 -2.35 -7.00
N LYS A 93 -6.77 -1.70 -7.59
CA LYS A 93 -8.05 -1.43 -6.91
C LYS A 93 -8.66 -2.78 -6.48
N ILE A 94 -8.52 -3.12 -5.20
CA ILE A 94 -9.33 -4.13 -4.50
C ILE A 94 -10.69 -3.50 -4.18
#